data_AF-M2R7C6-F1
#
_entry.id   AF-M2R7C6-F1
#
_cell.length_a   1.000
_cell.length_b   1.000
_cell.length_c   1.000
_cell.angle_alpha   90.00
_cell.angle_beta   90.00
_cell.angle_gamma   90.00
#
_symmetry.space_group_name_H-M   'P 1'
#
loop_
_entity.id
_entity.type
_entity.pdbx_description
1 polymer ?
#
loop_
_entity_poly.entity_id
_entity_poly.type
_entity_poly.pdbx_seq_one_letter_code
_entity_poly.pdbx_strand_id
1 'polypeptide(L)'
;LRQLDDVSHRKLEALARWDRDCADTVRWLRENRHRFKMEIFEPPTLSVTVPDRRYVSAVENCFSGDQMRTFVAQCEEDYALLNRLIVDTPEGLNRRARIHTWYRAPFPEQQSVPMTEAEVRCPFTVYPGHV
;
A
#
# COMPACT_ATOMS: atom_id res chain seq x y z
N LEU A 1 -9.23 -11.15 18.34
CA LEU A 1 -9.05 -11.72 16.98
C LEU A 1 -10.35 -11.59 16.17
N ARG A 2 -11.46 -12.24 16.57
CA ARG A 2 -12.75 -12.21 15.82
C ARG A 2 -13.27 -10.82 15.36
N GLN A 3 -13.15 -9.77 16.17
CA GLN A 3 -13.63 -8.43 15.78
C GLN A 3 -12.77 -7.75 14.69
N LEU A 4 -11.45 -7.99 14.70
CA LEU A 4 -10.53 -7.45 13.69
C LEU A 4 -10.75 -8.12 12.34
N ASP A 5 -11.02 -9.44 12.37
CA ASP A 5 -11.36 -10.21 11.18
C ASP A 5 -12.66 -9.70 10.57
N ASP A 6 -13.68 -9.40 11.38
CA ASP A 6 -14.97 -8.88 10.93
C ASP A 6 -14.83 -7.48 10.27
N VAL A 7 -14.04 -6.58 10.85
CA VAL A 7 -13.78 -5.25 10.26
C VAL A 7 -13.00 -5.37 8.95
N SER A 8 -11.98 -6.22 8.92
CA SER A 8 -11.18 -6.45 7.72
C SER A 8 -12.01 -7.04 6.58
N HIS A 9 -12.91 -7.98 6.89
CA HIS A 9 -13.86 -8.52 5.93
C HIS A 9 -14.81 -7.45 5.39
N ARG A 10 -15.38 -6.61 6.26
CA ARG A 10 -16.28 -5.53 5.83
C ARG A 10 -15.57 -4.51 4.92
N LYS A 11 -14.32 -4.16 5.22
CA LYS A 11 -13.51 -3.27 4.36
C LYS A 11 -13.24 -3.91 3.00
N LEU A 12 -12.91 -5.20 2.95
CA LEU A 12 -12.68 -5.90 1.70
C LEU A 12 -13.95 -6.03 0.84
N GLU A 13 -15.11 -6.26 1.46
CA GLU A 13 -16.38 -6.28 0.74
C GLU A 13 -16.79 -4.88 0.24
N ALA A 14 -16.50 -3.83 0.99
CA ALA A 14 -16.68 -2.45 0.51
C ALA A 14 -15.76 -2.15 -0.67
N LEU A 15 -14.50 -2.57 -0.61
CA LEU A 15 -13.56 -2.45 -1.73
C LEU A 15 -14.06 -3.24 -2.95
N ALA A 16 -14.59 -4.46 -2.79
CA ALA A 16 -15.11 -5.24 -3.91
C ALA A 16 -16.28 -4.58 -4.64
N ARG A 17 -17.09 -3.78 -3.93
CA ARG A 17 -18.17 -2.97 -4.53
C ARG A 17 -17.64 -1.74 -5.27
N TRP A 18 -16.54 -1.16 -4.79
CA TRP A 18 -15.93 0.01 -5.39
C TRP A 18 -15.03 -0.36 -6.58
N ASP A 19 -14.17 -1.34 -6.40
CA ASP A 19 -13.18 -1.82 -7.36
C ASP A 19 -12.97 -3.33 -7.19
N ARG A 20 -13.65 -4.09 -8.06
CA ARG A 20 -13.59 -5.55 -8.06
C ARG A 20 -12.20 -6.07 -8.37
N ASP A 21 -11.48 -5.43 -9.29
CA ASP A 21 -10.14 -5.85 -9.71
C ASP A 21 -9.17 -5.73 -8.54
N CYS A 22 -9.20 -4.58 -7.85
CA CYS A 22 -8.41 -4.35 -6.65
C CYS A 22 -8.73 -5.38 -5.55
N ALA A 23 -10.02 -5.66 -5.27
CA ALA A 23 -10.40 -6.63 -4.25
C ALA A 23 -10.00 -8.07 -4.59
N ASP A 24 -10.17 -8.49 -5.84
CA ASP A 24 -9.77 -9.82 -6.31
C ASP A 24 -8.23 -9.97 -6.23
N THR A 25 -7.48 -8.93 -6.60
CA THR A 25 -6.02 -8.91 -6.42
C THR A 25 -5.61 -9.00 -4.96
N VAL A 26 -6.29 -8.34 -4.02
CA VAL A 26 -6.00 -8.48 -2.58
C VAL A 26 -6.17 -9.93 -2.12
N ARG A 27 -7.28 -10.58 -2.50
CA ARG A 27 -7.54 -11.99 -2.14
C ARG A 27 -6.43 -12.89 -2.69
N TRP A 28 -6.12 -12.74 -3.96
CA TRP A 28 -5.05 -13.50 -4.61
C TRP A 28 -3.68 -13.24 -3.97
N LEU A 29 -3.34 -11.98 -3.68
CA LEU A 29 -2.06 -11.58 -3.11
C LEU A 29 -1.86 -12.23 -1.73
N ARG A 30 -2.90 -12.27 -0.89
CA ARG A 30 -2.85 -12.93 0.43
C ARG A 30 -2.52 -14.41 0.34
N GLU A 31 -2.97 -15.11 -0.70
CA GLU A 31 -2.67 -16.52 -0.95
C GLU A 31 -1.30 -16.73 -1.62
N ASN A 32 -0.77 -15.70 -2.28
CA ASN A 32 0.43 -15.78 -3.12
C ASN A 32 1.62 -14.97 -2.59
N ARG A 33 1.60 -14.53 -1.32
CA ARG A 33 2.68 -13.74 -0.70
C ARG A 33 4.05 -14.38 -0.84
N HIS A 34 4.10 -15.72 -0.80
CA HIS A 34 5.33 -16.52 -0.92
C HIS A 34 6.04 -16.38 -2.29
N ARG A 35 5.38 -15.83 -3.31
CA ARG A 35 5.96 -15.60 -4.64
C ARG A 35 6.81 -14.32 -4.70
N PHE A 36 6.64 -13.43 -3.73
CA PHE A 36 7.30 -12.13 -3.69
C PHE A 36 8.49 -12.17 -2.74
N LYS A 37 9.52 -11.40 -3.07
CA LYS A 37 10.74 -11.29 -2.26
C LYS A 37 10.48 -10.49 -0.98
N MET A 38 9.65 -9.47 -1.07
CA MET A 38 9.25 -8.58 0.02
C MET A 38 7.72 -8.46 0.07
N GLU A 39 7.21 -7.93 1.18
CA GLU A 39 5.77 -7.68 1.30
C GLU A 39 5.34 -6.61 0.28
N ILE A 40 4.27 -6.92 -0.44
CA ILE A 40 3.50 -5.92 -1.18
C ILE A 40 2.40 -5.41 -0.25
N PHE A 41 2.41 -4.12 0.03
CA PHE A 41 1.40 -3.50 0.88
C PHE A 41 0.07 -3.40 0.14
N GLU A 42 -0.99 -3.86 0.81
CA GLU A 42 -2.36 -3.74 0.36
C GLU A 42 -2.83 -2.28 0.34
N PRO A 43 -3.86 -1.95 -0.46
CA PRO A 43 -4.39 -0.60 -0.57
C PRO A 43 -4.68 0.09 0.78
N PRO A 44 -4.45 1.41 0.89
CA PRO A 44 -4.73 2.19 2.10
C PRO A 44 -6.14 2.01 2.66
N THR A 45 -7.12 1.78 1.79
CA THR A 45 -8.51 1.47 2.17
C THR A 45 -8.64 0.27 3.11
N LEU A 46 -7.71 -0.68 3.05
CA LEU A 46 -7.67 -1.86 3.90
C LEU A 46 -6.69 -1.70 5.07
N SER A 47 -5.51 -1.13 4.80
CA SER A 47 -4.39 -1.08 5.75
C SER A 47 -4.46 0.07 6.76
N VAL A 48 -5.17 1.16 6.45
CA VAL A 48 -5.24 2.35 7.31
C VAL A 48 -6.59 2.44 8.04
N THR A 49 -6.55 2.93 9.28
CA THR A 49 -7.75 3.22 10.09
C THR A 49 -7.61 4.59 10.71
N VAL A 50 -8.61 5.44 10.52
CA VAL A 50 -8.69 6.75 11.19
C VAL A 50 -9.24 6.53 12.61
N PRO A 51 -8.50 6.90 13.68
CA PRO A 51 -8.92 6.62 15.05
C PRO A 51 -10.24 7.29 15.43
N ASP A 52 -10.46 8.51 14.95
CA ASP A 52 -11.69 9.26 15.19
C ASP A 52 -12.49 9.43 13.90
N ARG A 53 -13.68 8.84 13.89
CA ARG A 53 -14.58 8.79 12.73
C ARG A 53 -15.00 10.17 12.24
N ARG A 54 -14.96 11.20 13.08
CA ARG A 54 -15.31 12.59 12.72
C ARG A 54 -14.37 13.17 11.66
N TYR A 55 -13.15 12.64 11.57
CA TYR A 55 -12.14 13.12 10.62
C TYR A 55 -12.01 12.26 9.36
N VAL A 56 -12.78 11.16 9.24
CA VAL A 56 -12.66 10.22 8.11
C VAL A 56 -12.81 10.94 6.78
N SER A 57 -13.88 11.73 6.60
CA SER A 57 -14.09 12.46 5.35
C SER A 57 -12.99 13.48 5.07
N ALA A 58 -12.49 14.18 6.09
CA ALA A 58 -11.41 15.14 5.93
C ALA A 58 -10.12 14.46 5.47
N VAL A 59 -9.78 13.30 6.06
CA VAL A 59 -8.61 12.50 5.68
C VAL A 59 -8.78 11.93 4.27
N GLU A 60 -9.94 11.35 3.95
CA GLU A 60 -10.19 10.76 2.63
C GLU A 60 -10.14 11.83 1.51
N ASN A 61 -10.61 13.05 1.77
CA ASN A 61 -10.56 14.15 0.81
C ASN A 61 -9.12 14.62 0.48
N CYS A 62 -8.11 14.24 1.27
CA CYS A 62 -6.72 14.54 0.97
C CYS A 62 -6.11 13.62 -0.10
N PHE A 63 -6.80 12.54 -0.47
CA PHE A 63 -6.28 11.53 -1.41
C PHE A 63 -7.25 11.32 -2.57
N SER A 64 -6.70 11.01 -3.74
CA SER A 64 -7.54 10.58 -4.85
C SER A 64 -8.04 9.15 -4.62
N GLY A 65 -9.16 8.79 -5.26
CA GLY A 65 -9.67 7.43 -5.24
C GLY A 65 -8.66 6.39 -5.74
N ASP A 66 -7.80 6.77 -6.68
CA ASP A 66 -6.73 5.92 -7.20
C ASP A 66 -5.65 5.67 -6.14
N GLN A 67 -5.21 6.72 -5.43
CA GLN A 67 -4.22 6.60 -4.35
C GLN A 67 -4.72 5.66 -3.24
N MET A 68 -6.01 5.68 -2.94
CA MET A 68 -6.65 4.83 -1.94
C MET A 68 -6.74 3.35 -2.35
N ARG A 69 -6.49 3.03 -3.63
CA ARG A 69 -6.53 1.68 -4.23
C ARG A 69 -5.16 1.17 -4.67
N THR A 70 -4.10 1.91 -4.38
CA THR A 70 -2.73 1.60 -4.83
C THR A 70 -2.09 0.50 -3.98
N PHE A 71 -1.55 -0.52 -4.65
CA PHE A 71 -0.62 -1.48 -4.09
C PHE A 71 0.80 -0.91 -4.09
N VAL A 72 1.53 -1.08 -2.98
CA VAL A 72 2.91 -0.56 -2.87
C VAL A 72 3.90 -1.71 -2.76
N ALA A 73 4.82 -1.80 -3.72
CA ALA A 73 5.92 -2.75 -3.69
C ALA A 73 7.17 -2.10 -3.09
N GLN A 74 7.98 -2.90 -2.40
CA GLN A 74 9.21 -2.45 -1.73
C GLN A 74 10.45 -2.51 -2.64
N CYS A 75 10.41 -3.34 -3.69
CA CYS A 75 11.47 -3.47 -4.67
C CYS A 75 10.92 -3.52 -6.10
N GLU A 76 11.78 -3.27 -7.08
CA GLU A 76 11.42 -3.23 -8.50
C GLU A 76 10.98 -4.60 -9.02
N GLU A 77 11.63 -5.67 -8.55
CA GLU A 77 11.34 -7.03 -8.98
C GLU A 77 9.92 -7.47 -8.60
N ASP A 78 9.49 -7.17 -7.38
CA ASP A 78 8.14 -7.49 -6.91
C ASP A 78 7.08 -6.59 -7.58
N TYR A 79 7.42 -5.32 -7.84
CA TYR A 79 6.57 -4.42 -8.63
C TYR A 79 6.34 -4.96 -10.05
N ALA A 80 7.41 -5.36 -10.74
CA ALA A 80 7.34 -5.91 -12.08
C ALA A 80 6.60 -7.26 -12.08
N LEU A 81 6.85 -8.12 -11.08
CA LEU A 81 6.18 -9.40 -10.94
C LEU A 81 4.67 -9.23 -10.74
N LEU A 82 4.23 -8.32 -9.87
CA LEU A 82 2.82 -8.07 -9.64
C LEU A 82 2.12 -7.57 -10.91
N ASN A 83 2.71 -6.59 -11.59
CA ASN A 83 2.15 -6.08 -12.85
C ASN A 83 2.07 -7.17 -13.92
N ARG A 84 3.12 -7.99 -14.04
CA ARG A 84 3.10 -9.12 -14.97
C ARG A 84 1.93 -10.07 -14.69
N LEU A 85 1.79 -10.52 -13.45
CA LEU A 85 0.82 -11.56 -13.07
C LEU A 85 -0.64 -11.10 -13.11
N ILE A 86 -0.89 -9.81 -12.92
CA ILE A 86 -2.24 -9.26 -12.76
C ILE A 86 -2.67 -8.42 -13.97
N VAL A 87 -1.78 -7.56 -14.48
CA VAL A 87 -2.09 -6.56 -15.51
C VAL A 87 -1.76 -7.09 -16.91
N ASP A 88 -0.59 -7.72 -17.06
CA ASP A 88 -0.09 -8.11 -18.38
C ASP A 88 -0.56 -9.51 -18.79
N THR A 89 -0.62 -10.45 -17.83
CA THR A 89 -1.03 -11.84 -18.06
C THR A 89 -2.24 -12.23 -17.20
N PRO A 90 -2.98 -13.28 -17.58
CA PRO A 90 -4.09 -13.80 -16.76
C PRO A 90 -3.62 -14.76 -15.64
N GLU A 91 -2.31 -14.92 -15.42
CA GLU A 91 -1.75 -15.94 -14.52
C GLU A 91 -2.23 -15.82 -13.07
N GLY A 92 -2.48 -14.59 -12.59
CA GLY A 92 -2.95 -14.36 -11.23
C GLY A 92 -4.44 -14.64 -11.05
N LEU A 93 -5.29 -14.01 -11.87
CA LEU A 93 -6.75 -14.02 -11.65
C LEU A 93 -7.56 -14.81 -12.70
N ASN A 94 -6.89 -15.58 -13.58
CA ASN A 94 -7.49 -16.18 -14.79
C ASN A 94 -8.12 -15.14 -15.74
N ARG A 95 -7.78 -13.87 -15.55
CA ARG A 95 -8.16 -12.71 -16.36
C ARG A 95 -7.15 -11.61 -16.09
N ARG A 96 -7.02 -10.68 -17.03
CA ARG A 96 -6.29 -9.43 -16.78
C ARG A 96 -7.15 -8.52 -15.91
N ALA A 97 -6.52 -7.79 -15.01
CA ALA A 97 -7.16 -6.84 -14.12
C ALA A 97 -6.42 -5.50 -14.13
N ARG A 98 -7.16 -4.42 -13.91
CA ARG A 98 -6.61 -3.06 -13.85
C ARG A 98 -6.45 -2.67 -12.39
N ILE A 99 -5.19 -2.61 -11.94
CA ILE A 99 -4.85 -2.20 -10.58
C ILE A 99 -3.89 -1.01 -10.61
N HIS A 100 -3.91 -0.22 -9.54
CA HIS A 100 -2.90 0.81 -9.31
C HIS A 100 -1.74 0.19 -8.54
N THR A 101 -0.54 0.25 -9.09
CA THR A 101 0.67 -0.24 -8.45
C THR A 101 1.69 0.89 -8.38
N TRP A 102 2.49 0.91 -7.32
CA TRP A 102 3.54 1.90 -7.17
C TRP A 102 4.78 1.29 -6.53
N TYR A 103 5.93 1.75 -7.01
CA TYR A 103 7.24 1.48 -6.45
C TYR A 103 8.06 2.76 -6.55
N ARG A 104 8.80 3.08 -5.48
CA ARG A 104 9.77 4.17 -5.48
C ARG A 104 11.13 3.62 -5.84
N ALA A 105 11.60 3.93 -7.05
CA ALA A 105 12.99 3.68 -7.41
C ALA A 105 13.93 4.42 -6.42
N PRO A 106 15.02 3.79 -5.98
CA PRO A 106 16.00 4.45 -5.13
C PRO A 106 16.62 5.63 -5.89
N PHE A 107 16.51 6.82 -5.34
CA PHE A 107 17.22 8.01 -5.83
C PHE A 107 18.61 8.04 -5.16
N PRO A 108 19.71 7.94 -5.92
CA PRO A 108 21.06 7.88 -5.35
C PRO A 108 21.42 9.09 -4.46
N GLU A 109 20.84 10.27 -4.72
CA GLU A 109 21.20 11.52 -4.05
C GLU A 109 20.31 11.89 -2.84
N GLN A 110 19.24 11.12 -2.56
CA GLN A 110 18.20 11.55 -1.61
C GLN A 110 17.79 10.48 -0.58
N GLN A 111 18.66 9.51 -0.31
CA GLN A 111 18.55 8.74 0.92
C GLN A 111 18.96 9.66 2.07
N SER A 112 17.99 10.31 2.70
CA SER A 112 18.22 10.87 4.03
C SER A 112 18.80 9.76 4.89
N VAL A 113 20.00 10.00 5.44
CA VAL A 113 20.61 9.07 6.40
C VAL A 113 19.55 8.70 7.42
N PRO A 114 19.33 7.39 7.68
CA PRO A 114 18.35 6.98 8.68
C PRO A 114 18.68 7.71 9.97
N MET A 115 17.66 8.38 10.51
CA MET A 115 17.79 9.16 11.72
C MET A 115 18.44 8.30 12.81
N THR A 116 19.51 8.81 13.41
CA THR A 116 20.20 8.10 14.49
C THR A 116 19.27 7.97 15.70
N GLU A 117 19.52 6.98 16.56
CA GLU A 117 18.70 6.74 17.76
C GLU A 117 18.65 7.97 18.68
N ALA A 118 19.70 8.79 18.70
CA ALA A 118 19.77 10.04 19.44
C ALA A 118 18.81 11.12 18.88
N GLU A 119 18.68 11.21 17.57
CA GLU A 119 17.80 12.17 16.88
C GLU A 119 16.33 11.77 17.00
N VAL A 120 16.00 10.47 16.98
CA VAL A 120 14.62 9.97 17.23
C VAL A 120 14.12 10.35 18.61
N ARG A 121 15.02 10.42 19.60
CA ARG A 121 14.70 10.78 20.98
C ARG A 121 14.51 12.30 21.18
N CYS A 122 14.95 13.13 20.23
CA CYS A 122 14.96 14.60 20.37
C CYS A 122 14.44 15.30 19.09
N PRO A 123 13.11 15.50 18.95
CA PRO A 123 12.49 15.96 17.70
C PRO A 123 12.75 17.44 17.33
N PHE A 124 13.61 18.16 18.04
CA PHE A 124 13.86 19.61 17.85
C PHE A 124 15.30 19.99 17.53
N THR A 125 16.19 19.06 17.17
CA THR A 125 17.46 19.45 16.56
C THR A 125 17.21 19.97 15.15
N VAL A 126 17.22 21.30 15.02
CA VAL A 126 17.32 22.05 13.77
C VAL A 126 18.40 21.41 12.91
N TYR A 127 18.06 21.00 11.67
CA TYR A 127 19.04 20.58 10.68
C TYR A 127 20.06 21.72 10.47
N PRO A 128 21.35 21.56 10.82
CA PRO A 128 22.34 22.56 10.51
C PRO A 128 22.78 22.34 9.07
N GLY A 129 22.22 23.10 8.12
CA GLY A 129 22.77 23.13 6.77
C GLY A 129 21.76 23.46 5.68
N HIS A 130 21.36 24.73 5.59
CA HIS A 130 21.17 25.44 4.33
C HIS A 130 21.32 26.94 4.66
N VAL A 131 22.53 27.46 4.43
CA VAL A 131 22.79 28.90 4.26
C VAL A 131 22.67 29.24 2.78
#